data_AF-A0A914UMM2-F1
#
_entry.id   AF-A0A914UMM2-F1
#
_cell.length_a   1.000
_cell.length_b   1.000
_cell.length_c   1.000
_cell.angle_alpha   90.00
_cell.angle_beta   90.00
_cell.angle_gamma   90.00
#
_symmetry.space_group_name_H-M   'P 1'
#
loop_
_entity.id
_entity.type
_entity.pdbx_description
1 polymer ?
#
loop_
_entity_poly.entity_id
_entity_poly.type
_entity_poly.pdbx_seq_one_letter_code
_entity_poly.pdbx_strand_id
1 'polypeptide(L)'
;MEEKQPWSRHDWSCSWEPASAPNGHIGLLQLEHKMTIFGIQVPFSYNKLEAQQLGPGLVYMIFDFGIFGKGTTIHHMTPEEPLFQRARFVMYATPRTPMLFAKIFHMSESGHFERDISIWSNKRYAKKPILCKEDASILKHRRWYNQFYTDNSPRLQPDGSVTNMENIRPAPIDW
;
A
#
# COMPACT_ATOMS: atom_id res chain seq x y z
N MET A 1 -11.14 -38.34 -4.96
CA MET A 1 -9.99 -38.06 -5.83
C MET A 1 -8.88 -37.59 -4.93
N GLU A 2 -7.77 -38.32 -4.88
CA GLU A 2 -6.64 -38.00 -4.00
C GLU A 2 -5.93 -36.77 -4.59
N GLU A 3 -6.09 -35.63 -3.92
CA GLU A 3 -5.55 -34.34 -4.38
C GLU A 3 -4.02 -34.40 -4.24
N LYS A 4 -3.33 -34.70 -5.36
CA LYS A 4 -1.87 -34.71 -5.40
C LYS A 4 -1.36 -33.37 -4.88
N GLN A 5 -0.62 -33.39 -3.76
CA GLN A 5 -0.08 -32.16 -3.23
C GLN A 5 0.78 -31.45 -4.28
N PRO A 6 0.56 -30.15 -4.53
CA PRO A 6 1.34 -29.41 -5.50
C PRO A 6 2.80 -29.34 -5.03
N TRP A 7 3.72 -29.49 -5.99
CA TRP A 7 5.17 -29.50 -5.71
C TRP A 7 5.67 -28.14 -5.17
N SER A 8 4.94 -27.05 -5.41
CA SER A 8 5.14 -25.74 -4.79
C SER A 8 3.81 -25.15 -4.33
N ARG A 9 3.82 -24.53 -3.15
CA ARG A 9 2.67 -23.85 -2.54
C ARG A 9 3.08 -22.47 -2.06
N HIS A 10 2.26 -21.49 -2.40
CA HIS A 10 2.49 -20.08 -2.13
C HIS A 10 1.33 -19.57 -1.29
N ASP A 11 1.50 -19.51 0.03
CA ASP A 11 0.47 -19.06 0.95
C ASP A 11 0.64 -17.56 1.22
N TRP A 12 -0.39 -16.79 0.83
CA TRP A 12 -0.51 -15.38 1.15
C TRP A 12 -1.68 -15.20 2.11
N SER A 13 -1.41 -14.68 3.29
CA SER A 13 -2.47 -14.19 4.18
C SER A 13 -2.30 -12.70 4.37
N CYS A 14 -3.36 -11.97 4.05
CA CYS A 14 -3.43 -10.52 4.19
C CYS A 14 -4.56 -10.17 5.15
N SER A 15 -4.29 -9.28 6.10
CA SER A 15 -5.31 -8.69 6.95
C SER A 15 -5.13 -7.18 6.99
N TRP A 16 -6.25 -6.46 6.98
CA TRP A 16 -6.27 -5.01 7.09
C TRP A 16 -7.25 -4.59 8.16
N GLU A 17 -6.79 -3.73 9.09
CA GLU A 17 -7.60 -3.18 10.18
C GLU A 17 -7.16 -1.75 10.51
N PRO A 18 -8.08 -0.86 10.93
CA PRO A 18 -7.70 0.43 11.48
C PRO A 18 -7.01 0.24 12.84
N ALA A 19 -6.00 1.06 13.13
CA ALA A 19 -5.37 1.06 14.44
C ALA A 19 -6.36 1.51 15.52
N SER A 20 -6.16 1.01 16.75
CA SER A 20 -6.98 1.37 17.89
C SER A 20 -6.81 2.84 18.29
N ALA A 21 -7.83 3.42 18.92
CA ALA A 21 -7.77 4.80 19.43
C ALA A 21 -6.57 4.97 20.39
N PRO A 22 -5.84 6.10 20.33
CA PRO A 22 -6.14 7.35 19.60
C PRO A 22 -5.70 7.38 18.12
N ASN A 23 -5.08 6.31 17.62
CA ASN A 23 -4.44 6.29 16.30
C ASN A 23 -5.39 5.88 15.15
N GLY A 24 -6.68 6.22 15.24
CA GLY A 24 -7.69 5.81 14.25
C GLY A 24 -7.43 6.31 12.81
N HIS A 25 -6.52 7.27 12.65
CA HIS A 25 -6.02 7.77 11.36
C HIS A 25 -4.96 6.86 10.71
N ILE A 26 -4.57 5.76 11.37
CA ILE A 26 -3.59 4.79 10.88
C ILE A 26 -4.32 3.51 10.44
N GLY A 27 -4.10 3.08 9.21
CA GLY A 27 -4.52 1.78 8.69
C GLY A 27 -3.37 0.78 8.76
N LEU A 28 -3.57 -0.38 9.36
CA LEU A 28 -2.56 -1.43 9.47
C LEU A 28 -2.87 -2.53 8.46
N LEU A 29 -1.87 -2.86 7.64
CA LEU A 29 -1.89 -3.97 6.71
C LEU A 29 -0.81 -4.96 7.14
N GLN A 30 -1.23 -6.15 7.52
CA GLN A 30 -0.32 -7.26 7.82
C GLN A 30 -0.39 -8.28 6.70
N LEU A 31 0.77 -8.53 6.11
CA LEU A 31 0.93 -9.46 5.01
C LEU A 31 1.94 -10.53 5.44
N GLU A 32 1.48 -11.76 5.54
CA GLU A 32 2.37 -12.91 5.70
C GLU A 32 2.43 -13.67 4.39
N HIS A 33 3.66 -13.87 3.93
CA HIS A 33 3.97 -14.63 2.75
C HIS A 33 4.82 -15.84 3.15
N LYS A 34 4.41 -17.04 2.74
CA LYS A 34 5.09 -18.31 3.04
C LYS A 34 5.18 -19.13 1.74
N MET A 35 6.39 -19.58 1.38
CA MET A 35 6.58 -20.46 0.23
C MET A 35 7.06 -21.84 0.69
N THR A 36 6.35 -22.87 0.26
CA THR A 36 6.65 -24.26 0.58
C THR A 36 6.93 -25.00 -0.72
N ILE A 37 8.08 -25.68 -0.84
CA ILE A 37 8.44 -26.50 -2.00
C ILE A 37 8.70 -27.92 -1.50
N PHE A 38 8.03 -28.92 -2.09
CA PHE A 38 8.07 -30.32 -1.64
C PHE A 38 7.76 -30.51 -0.13
N GLY A 39 6.86 -29.69 0.43
CA GLY A 39 6.54 -29.73 1.86
C GLY A 39 7.60 -29.11 2.78
N ILE A 40 8.73 -28.63 2.23
CA ILE A 40 9.80 -27.95 2.97
C ILE A 40 9.61 -26.44 2.80
N GLN A 41 9.58 -25.71 3.92
CA GLN A 41 9.60 -24.25 3.88
C GLN A 41 10.94 -23.78 3.32
N VAL A 42 10.89 -23.00 2.25
CA VAL A 42 12.12 -22.47 1.64
C VAL A 42 12.73 -21.47 2.63
N PRO A 43 14.00 -21.62 3.04
CA PRO A 43 14.66 -20.64 3.90
C PRO A 43 14.57 -19.23 3.31
N PHE A 44 14.31 -18.21 4.13
CA PHE A 44 14.11 -16.81 3.72
C PHE A 44 12.85 -16.50 2.89
N SER A 45 11.99 -17.49 2.61
CA SER A 45 10.72 -17.23 1.92
C SER A 45 9.62 -16.68 2.84
N TYR A 46 9.72 -16.95 4.15
CA TYR A 46 8.81 -16.36 5.14
C TYR A 46 9.10 -14.88 5.30
N ASN A 47 8.16 -14.05 4.86
CA ASN A 47 8.24 -12.61 5.02
C ASN A 47 6.97 -12.13 5.70
N LYS A 48 7.14 -11.52 6.87
CA LYS A 48 6.08 -10.77 7.54
C LYS A 48 6.30 -9.30 7.21
N LEU A 49 5.46 -8.77 6.34
CA LEU A 49 5.44 -7.37 5.98
C LEU A 49 4.35 -6.67 6.80
N GLU A 50 4.73 -5.59 7.46
CA GLU A 50 3.80 -4.67 8.08
C GLU A 50 3.82 -3.35 7.30
N ALA A 51 2.67 -2.95 6.79
CA ALA A 51 2.48 -1.66 6.17
C ALA A 51 1.51 -0.81 6.99
N GLN A 52 1.93 0.41 7.31
CA GLN A 52 1.15 1.37 8.09
C GLN A 52 0.80 2.54 7.18
N GLN A 53 -0.48 2.70 6.86
CA GLN A 53 -1.01 3.84 6.13
C GLN A 53 -1.37 4.95 7.11
N LEU A 54 -0.59 6.02 7.14
CA LEU A 54 -0.85 7.21 7.95
C LEU A 54 -1.64 8.20 7.13
N GLY A 55 -2.90 8.41 7.50
CA GLY A 55 -3.75 9.35 6.80
C GLY A 55 -4.02 8.97 5.34
N PRO A 56 -4.31 9.96 4.47
CA PRO A 56 -4.77 9.68 3.12
C PRO A 56 -3.65 9.33 2.12
N GLY A 57 -2.39 9.70 2.36
CA GLY A 57 -1.35 9.68 1.32
C GLY A 57 0.05 9.24 1.75
N LEU A 58 0.24 8.77 2.99
CA LEU A 58 1.54 8.32 3.48
C LEU A 58 1.47 6.85 3.89
N VAL A 59 2.40 6.03 3.42
CA VAL A 59 2.50 4.61 3.81
C VAL A 59 3.94 4.28 4.21
N TYR A 60 4.12 3.70 5.37
CA TYR A 60 5.37 3.09 5.79
C TYR A 60 5.27 1.59 5.57
N MET A 61 6.21 1.04 4.81
CA MET A 61 6.35 -0.41 4.68
C MET A 61 7.63 -0.83 5.36
N ILE A 62 7.50 -1.61 6.43
CA ILE A 62 8.61 -2.01 7.29
C ILE A 62 8.99 -3.44 6.91
N PHE A 63 10.25 -3.60 6.50
CA PHE A 63 10.81 -4.87 6.06
C PHE A 63 11.84 -5.37 7.09
N ASP A 64 11.69 -6.61 7.51
CA ASP A 64 12.70 -7.33 8.29
C ASP A 64 13.36 -8.38 7.40
N PHE A 65 14.61 -8.13 7.00
CA PHE A 65 15.40 -9.04 6.18
C PHE A 65 16.24 -10.01 7.04
N GLY A 66 15.96 -10.11 8.35
CA GLY A 66 16.65 -10.99 9.28
C GLY A 66 18.13 -10.68 9.38
N ILE A 67 18.98 -11.63 8.96
CA ILE A 67 20.45 -11.49 9.04
C ILE A 67 21.00 -10.30 8.23
N PHE A 68 20.27 -9.86 7.19
CA PHE A 68 20.63 -8.74 6.33
C PHE A 68 20.16 -7.38 6.89
N GLY A 69 19.56 -7.37 8.08
CA GLY A 69 19.11 -6.15 8.75
C GLY A 69 17.67 -5.79 8.40
N LYS A 70 17.34 -4.50 8.60
CA LYS A 70 15.98 -3.98 8.42
C LYS A 70 15.95 -2.90 7.36
N GLY A 71 14.80 -2.75 6.71
CA GLY A 71 14.52 -1.69 5.76
C GLY A 71 13.16 -1.06 6.01
N THR A 72 12.99 0.15 5.50
CA THR A 72 11.69 0.81 5.49
C THR A 72 11.56 1.58 4.18
N THR A 73 10.48 1.31 3.45
CA THR A 73 10.11 2.14 2.30
C THR A 73 8.97 3.05 2.71
N ILE A 74 9.11 4.34 2.39
CA ILE A 74 8.06 5.34 2.57
C ILE A 74 7.45 5.64 1.21
N HIS A 75 6.15 5.43 1.08
CA HIS A 75 5.36 5.81 -0.10
C HIS A 75 4.59 7.08 0.20
N HIS A 76 4.75 8.06 -0.69
CA HIS A 76 4.04 9.33 -0.64
C HIS A 76 3.18 9.44 -1.90
N MET A 77 1.88 9.67 -1.72
CA MET A 77 0.93 9.94 -2.78
C MET A 77 0.39 11.35 -2.57
N THR A 78 0.71 12.27 -3.48
CA THR A 78 0.26 13.66 -3.42
C THR A 78 -0.66 13.94 -4.62
N PRO A 79 -1.90 14.38 -4.41
CA PRO A 79 -2.75 14.85 -5.50
C PRO A 79 -2.19 16.19 -6.01
N GLU A 80 -1.87 16.28 -7.29
CA GLU A 80 -1.40 17.53 -7.92
C GLU A 80 -2.51 18.20 -8.72
N GLU A 81 -3.35 17.41 -9.40
CA GLU A 81 -4.52 17.87 -10.13
C GLU A 81 -5.65 16.83 -10.01
N PRO A 82 -6.90 17.13 -10.41
CA PRO A 82 -7.96 16.12 -10.47
C PRO A 82 -7.54 14.94 -11.34
N LEU A 83 -7.62 13.74 -10.78
CA LEU A 83 -7.22 12.48 -11.44
C LEU A 83 -5.70 12.38 -11.73
N PHE A 84 -4.87 13.31 -11.24
CA PHE A 84 -3.42 13.26 -11.38
C PHE A 84 -2.74 13.26 -10.01
N GLN A 85 -1.89 12.25 -9.79
CA GLN A 85 -1.24 12.02 -8.50
C GLN A 85 0.25 11.78 -8.72
N ARG A 86 1.08 12.42 -7.90
CA ARG A 86 2.51 12.13 -7.85
C ARG A 86 2.79 11.09 -6.76
N ALA A 87 3.35 9.97 -7.18
CA ALA A 87 3.81 8.90 -6.30
C ALA A 87 5.33 9.01 -6.08
N ARG A 88 5.80 8.97 -4.83
CA ARG A 88 7.23 9.00 -4.48
C ARG A 88 7.56 7.91 -3.47
N PHE A 89 8.57 7.11 -3.82
CA PHE A 89 9.05 5.97 -3.06
C PHE A 89 10.44 6.28 -2.56
N VAL A 90 10.66 6.19 -1.25
CA VAL A 90 11.99 6.40 -0.65
C VAL A 90 12.30 5.22 0.24
N MET A 91 13.35 4.48 -0.08
CA MET A 91 13.79 3.33 0.71
C MET A 91 14.98 3.70 1.58
N TYR A 92 14.87 3.38 2.87
CA TYR A 92 15.95 3.42 3.84
C TYR A 92 16.29 2.00 4.27
N ALA A 93 17.58 1.72 4.46
CA ALA A 93 18.05 0.42 4.93
C ALA A 93 19.12 0.60 5.99
N THR A 94 19.22 -0.35 6.92
CA THR A 94 20.29 -0.35 7.92
C THR A 94 21.66 -0.51 7.26
N PRO A 95 22.76 0.02 7.84
CA PRO A 95 24.11 -0.13 7.27
C PRO A 95 24.56 -1.57 7.06
N ARG A 96 23.93 -2.53 7.77
CA ARG A 96 24.18 -3.98 7.63
C ARG A 96 23.63 -4.55 6.32
N THR A 97 22.63 -3.90 5.72
CA THR A 97 22.00 -4.34 4.49
C THR A 97 22.93 -4.08 3.31
N PRO A 98 23.33 -5.11 2.54
CA PRO A 98 24.16 -4.91 1.36
C PRO A 98 23.48 -3.97 0.36
N MET A 99 24.19 -2.92 -0.07
CA MET A 99 23.63 -1.91 -0.99
C MET A 99 23.11 -2.50 -2.31
N LEU A 100 23.76 -3.55 -2.81
CA LEU A 100 23.29 -4.26 -4.02
C LEU A 100 21.94 -4.93 -3.77
N PHE A 101 21.75 -5.57 -2.62
CA PHE A 101 20.49 -6.18 -2.23
C PHE A 101 19.38 -5.11 -2.10
N ALA A 102 19.65 -4.01 -1.39
CA ALA A 102 18.70 -2.91 -1.26
C ALA A 102 18.30 -2.31 -2.62
N LYS A 103 19.27 -2.13 -3.53
CA LYS A 103 18.98 -1.64 -4.89
C LYS A 103 18.12 -2.61 -5.71
N ILE A 104 18.43 -3.90 -5.68
CA ILE A 104 17.63 -4.92 -6.40
C ILE A 104 16.21 -4.95 -5.83
N PHE A 105 16.08 -4.92 -4.51
CA PHE A 105 14.78 -4.88 -3.84
C PHE A 105 13.97 -3.65 -4.26
N HIS A 106 14.58 -2.46 -4.22
CA HIS A 106 13.92 -1.23 -4.64
C HIS A 106 13.51 -1.25 -6.12
N MET A 107 14.36 -1.78 -7.01
CA MET A 107 14.01 -1.94 -8.43
C MET A 107 12.85 -2.91 -8.64
N SER A 108 12.79 -4.01 -7.88
CA SER A 108 11.67 -4.93 -7.91
C SER A 108 10.37 -4.28 -7.47
N GLU A 109 10.42 -3.46 -6.42
CA GLU A 109 9.27 -2.69 -5.93
C GLU A 109 8.77 -1.70 -6.98
N SER A 110 9.68 -0.95 -7.62
CA SER A 110 9.34 -0.04 -8.72
C SER A 110 8.68 -0.78 -9.89
N GLY A 111 9.20 -1.94 -10.28
CA GLY A 111 8.59 -2.75 -11.34
C GLY A 111 7.21 -3.31 -10.96
N HIS A 112 6.95 -3.58 -9.68
CA HIS A 112 5.61 -3.95 -9.21
C HIS A 112 4.66 -2.77 -9.29
N PHE A 113 5.10 -1.59 -8.86
CA PHE A 113 4.30 -0.37 -8.91
C PHE A 113 3.95 0.03 -10.35
N GLU A 114 4.89 -0.09 -11.29
CA GLU A 114 4.64 0.17 -12.72
C GLU A 114 3.55 -0.73 -13.31
N ARG A 115 3.51 -2.01 -12.91
CA ARG A 115 2.44 -2.92 -13.32
C ARG A 115 1.08 -2.45 -12.79
N ASP A 116 1.03 -1.98 -11.54
CA ASP A 116 -0.19 -1.47 -10.95
C ASP A 116 -0.67 -0.17 -11.61
N ILE A 117 0.25 0.73 -12.00
CA ILE A 117 -0.06 1.95 -12.77
C ILE A 117 -0.87 1.59 -14.02
N SER A 118 -0.45 0.57 -14.78
CA SER A 118 -1.15 0.18 -16.02
C SER A 118 -2.62 -0.19 -15.77
N ILE A 119 -2.92 -0.80 -14.63
CA ILE A 119 -4.29 -1.15 -14.23
C ILE A 119 -5.04 0.07 -13.72
N TRP A 120 -4.42 0.92 -12.90
CA TRP A 120 -5.07 2.11 -12.34
C TRP A 120 -5.43 3.14 -13.42
N SER A 121 -4.57 3.34 -14.41
CA SER A 121 -4.83 4.25 -15.54
C SER A 121 -6.01 3.81 -16.41
N ASN A 122 -6.35 2.52 -16.41
CA ASN A 122 -7.42 1.94 -17.23
C ASN A 122 -8.63 1.47 -16.42
N LYS A 123 -8.71 1.83 -15.13
CA LYS A 123 -9.80 1.41 -14.23
C LYS A 123 -10.68 2.59 -13.84
N ARG A 124 -11.98 2.32 -13.75
CA ARG A 124 -13.00 3.23 -13.19
C ARG A 124 -13.24 2.96 -11.71
N TYR A 125 -13.45 4.02 -10.93
CA TYR A 125 -13.95 3.89 -9.56
C TYR A 125 -15.40 3.38 -9.54
N ALA A 126 -15.63 2.25 -8.87
CA ALA A 126 -16.96 1.68 -8.63
C ALA A 126 -17.39 1.93 -7.17
N LYS A 127 -18.45 2.72 -6.95
CA LYS A 127 -18.94 3.06 -5.59
C LYS A 127 -19.41 1.84 -4.80
N LYS A 128 -20.10 0.90 -5.47
CA LYS A 128 -20.60 -0.36 -4.89
C LYS A 128 -20.02 -1.55 -5.68
N PRO A 129 -18.79 -2.00 -5.39
CA PRO A 129 -18.21 -3.16 -6.06
C PRO A 129 -18.90 -4.45 -5.64
N ILE A 130 -18.96 -5.44 -6.54
CA ILE A 130 -19.37 -6.82 -6.22
C ILE A 130 -18.13 -7.50 -5.61
N LEU A 131 -18.27 -8.03 -4.39
CA LEU A 131 -17.14 -8.55 -3.61
C LEU A 131 -17.37 -10.00 -3.21
N CYS A 132 -16.29 -10.77 -3.24
CA CYS A 132 -16.22 -12.09 -2.62
C CYS A 132 -15.92 -11.96 -1.11
N LYS A 133 -15.98 -13.07 -0.37
CA LYS A 133 -15.76 -13.08 1.08
C LYS A 133 -14.35 -12.58 1.44
N GLU A 134 -13.38 -12.89 0.59
CA GLU A 134 -11.97 -12.57 0.71
C GLU A 134 -11.71 -11.06 0.54
N ASP A 135 -12.57 -10.36 -0.21
CA ASP A 135 -12.43 -8.93 -0.50
C ASP A 135 -13.17 -8.02 0.49
N ALA A 136 -13.72 -8.57 1.58
CA ALA A 136 -14.54 -7.83 2.54
C ALA A 136 -13.80 -6.63 3.20
N SER A 137 -12.47 -6.69 3.26
CA SER A 137 -11.62 -5.60 3.76
C SER A 137 -11.72 -4.32 2.93
N ILE A 138 -12.05 -4.40 1.63
CA ILE A 138 -12.13 -3.23 0.74
C ILE A 138 -13.20 -2.23 1.21
N LEU A 139 -14.38 -2.71 1.61
CA LEU A 139 -15.43 -1.81 2.12
C LEU A 139 -15.09 -1.23 3.49
N LYS A 140 -14.39 -2.00 4.34
CA LYS A 140 -13.92 -1.52 5.64
C LYS A 140 -12.90 -0.38 5.44
N HIS A 141 -11.93 -0.59 4.55
CA HIS A 141 -10.93 0.42 4.17
C HIS A 141 -11.57 1.69 3.65
N ARG A 142 -12.51 1.58 2.69
CA ARG A 142 -13.20 2.77 2.14
C ARG A 142 -13.97 3.56 3.20
N ARG A 143 -14.64 2.88 4.14
CA ARG A 143 -15.33 3.54 5.25
C ARG A 143 -14.36 4.27 6.17
N TRP A 144 -13.22 3.65 6.47
CA TRP A 144 -12.16 4.29 7.24
C TRP A 144 -11.53 5.48 6.51
N TYR A 145 -11.25 5.35 5.22
CA TYR A 145 -10.62 6.40 4.40
C TYR A 145 -11.53 7.63 4.23
N ASN A 146 -12.85 7.45 4.29
CA ASN A 146 -13.81 8.56 4.24
C ASN A 146 -13.61 9.58 5.37
N GLN A 147 -12.95 9.22 6.49
CA GLN A 147 -12.70 10.17 7.58
C GLN A 147 -11.83 11.38 7.16
N PHE A 148 -11.04 11.23 6.08
CA PHE A 148 -10.14 12.28 5.59
C PHE A 148 -10.82 13.26 4.62
N TYR A 149 -12.09 13.01 4.27
CA TYR A 149 -12.88 13.89 3.42
C TYR A 149 -13.94 14.60 4.25
N THR A 150 -14.06 15.91 4.04
CA THR A 150 -15.10 16.75 4.62
C THR A 150 -15.96 17.34 3.50
N ASP A 151 -17.03 18.06 3.86
CA ASP A 151 -17.85 18.76 2.87
C ASP A 151 -17.09 19.88 2.13
N ASN A 152 -16.04 20.41 2.76
CA ASN A 152 -15.17 21.43 2.17
C ASN A 152 -14.04 20.84 1.31
N SER A 153 -13.91 19.51 1.24
CA SER A 153 -12.92 18.88 0.36
C SER A 153 -13.20 19.19 -1.11
N PRO A 154 -12.17 19.32 -1.96
CA PRO A 154 -12.35 19.50 -3.39
C PRO A 154 -13.06 18.32 -4.04
N ARG A 155 -14.01 18.59 -4.93
CA ARG A 155 -14.74 17.56 -5.67
C ARG A 155 -14.72 17.89 -7.16
N LEU A 156 -14.38 16.88 -7.95
CA LEU A 156 -14.45 16.95 -9.41
C LEU A 156 -15.92 16.80 -9.84
N GLN A 157 -16.43 17.79 -10.54
CA GLN A 157 -17.77 17.81 -11.09
C GLN A 157 -17.80 17.18 -12.50
N PRO A 158 -18.98 16.75 -13.00
CA PRO A 158 -19.10 16.14 -14.33
C PRO A 158 -18.70 17.06 -15.49
N ASP A 159 -18.75 18.38 -15.30
CA ASP A 159 -18.33 19.39 -16.26
C ASP A 159 -16.81 19.63 -16.29
N GLY A 160 -16.06 18.94 -15.43
CA GLY A 160 -14.61 19.08 -15.29
C GLY A 160 -14.17 20.18 -14.31
N SER A 161 -15.12 20.94 -13.72
CA SER A 161 -14.80 21.94 -12.71
C SER A 161 -14.50 21.28 -11.35
N VAL A 162 -13.71 21.97 -10.52
CA VAL A 162 -13.33 21.48 -9.18
C VAL A 162 -13.84 22.46 -8.14
N THR A 163 -14.69 21.98 -7.23
CA THR A 163 -15.16 22.80 -6.11
C THR A 163 -14.03 23.02 -5.11
N ASN A 164 -14.09 24.11 -4.34
CA ASN A 164 -13.20 24.35 -3.19
C ASN A 164 -11.68 24.32 -3.49
N MET A 165 -11.28 24.63 -4.73
CA MET A 165 -9.86 24.72 -5.15
C MET A 165 -9.03 25.70 -4.31
N GLU A 166 -9.65 26.76 -3.79
CA GLU A 166 -8.97 27.77 -2.97
C GLU A 166 -8.38 27.19 -1.67
N ASN A 167 -8.96 26.10 -1.16
CA ASN A 167 -8.52 25.40 0.06
C ASN A 167 -7.31 24.48 -0.16
N ILE A 168 -6.84 24.31 -1.40
CA ILE A 168 -5.71 23.44 -1.76
C ILE A 168 -4.37 24.17 -1.64
N ARG A 169 -4.38 25.50 -1.49
CA ARG A 169 -3.12 26.24 -1.33
C ARG A 169 -2.45 25.76 -0.04
N PRO A 170 -1.20 25.24 -0.11
CA PRO A 170 -0.44 25.08 1.12
C PRO A 170 -0.43 26.45 1.81
N ALA A 171 -0.60 26.46 3.13
CA ALA A 171 -0.32 27.67 3.90
C ALA A 171 1.03 28.23 3.42
N PRO A 172 1.16 29.55 3.23
CA PRO A 172 2.45 30.14 2.92
C PRO A 172 3.47 29.54 3.88
N ILE A 173 4.50 28.90 3.32
CA ILE A 173 5.64 28.49 4.12
C ILE A 173 6.38 29.80 4.39
N ASP A 174 5.92 30.51 5.42
CA ASP A 174 6.66 31.61 6.02
C ASP A 174 7.91 30.99 6.64
N TRP A 175 9.02 31.07 5.91
CA TRP A 175 10.35 31.08 6.53
C TRP A 175 10.71 32.52 6.86
#